data_AF-A0A5A7S3M3-F1
#
_entry.id   AF-A0A5A7S3M3-F1
#
_cell.length_a   1.000
_cell.length_b   1.000
_cell.length_c   1.000
_cell.angle_alpha   90.00
_cell.angle_beta   90.00
_cell.angle_gamma   90.00
#
_symmetry.space_group_name_H-M   'P 1'
#
loop_
_entity.id
_entity.type
_entity.pdbx_description
1 polymer ?
#
loop_
_entity_poly.entity_id
_entity_poly.type
_entity_poly.pdbx_seq_one_letter_code
_entity_poly.pdbx_strand_id
1 'polypeptide(L)'
;MQRPKVDRVALLSGRVVLDQAEGILIASRRCREELAFEELLDAARRHHLGVLQMARALVRVATGDSSRSASTGSEQAATTEWGELLHQRPGDVPHPI
;
A
#
# COMPACT_ATOMS: atom_id res chain seq x y z
N MET A 1 -13.07 -3.84 35.14
CA MET A 1 -13.07 -3.23 33.79
C MET A 1 -11.64 -2.94 33.38
N GLN A 2 -11.02 -3.84 32.59
CA GLN A 2 -9.65 -3.69 32.12
C GLN A 2 -9.62 -2.65 30.98
N ARG A 3 -8.93 -1.52 31.18
CA ARG A 3 -8.63 -0.59 30.07
C ARG A 3 -7.74 -1.34 29.06
N PRO A 4 -8.05 -1.36 27.76
CA PRO A 4 -7.16 -2.00 26.79
C PRO A 4 -5.82 -1.28 26.82
N LYS A 5 -4.76 -2.00 27.19
CA LYS A 5 -3.38 -1.54 27.13
C LYS A 5 -3.02 -1.58 25.65
N VAL A 6 -3.25 -0.48 24.94
CA VAL A 6 -3.00 -0.42 23.50
C VAL A 6 -1.56 -0.87 23.24
N ASP A 7 -1.39 -2.00 22.54
CA ASP A 7 -0.10 -2.64 22.36
C ASP A 7 0.80 -1.73 21.52
N ARG A 8 1.77 -1.09 22.18
CA ARG A 8 2.69 -0.14 21.55
C ARG A 8 3.43 -0.76 20.37
N VAL A 9 3.76 -2.05 20.44
CA VAL A 9 4.38 -2.78 19.33
C VAL A 9 3.44 -2.87 18.13
N ALA A 10 2.15 -3.16 18.35
CA ALA A 10 1.17 -3.22 17.26
C ALA A 10 0.92 -1.83 16.62
N LEU A 11 0.93 -0.77 17.43
CA LEU A 11 0.87 0.61 16.93
C LEU A 11 2.10 0.98 16.09
N LEU A 12 3.30 0.60 16.55
CA LEU A 12 4.55 0.82 15.82
C LEU A 12 4.55 0.02 14.50
N SER A 13 4.11 -1.25 14.53
CA SER A 13 3.92 -2.04 13.30
C SER A 13 2.90 -1.41 12.35
N GLY A 14 1.87 -0.74 12.88
CA GLY A 14 0.90 0.01 12.09
C GLY A 14 1.53 1.20 11.38
N ARG A 15 2.29 2.01 12.12
CA ARG A 15 2.99 3.18 11.56
C ARG A 15 4.04 2.78 10.52
N VAL A 16 4.86 1.78 10.83
CA VAL A 16 5.88 1.28 9.88
C VAL A 16 5.27 0.86 8.55
N VAL A 17 4.10 0.22 8.57
CA VAL A 17 3.42 -0.19 7.33
C VAL A 17 2.87 1.01 6.56
N LEU A 18 2.37 2.06 7.23
CA LEU A 18 1.94 3.29 6.57
C LEU A 18 3.13 3.98 5.91
N ASP A 19 4.22 4.19 6.65
CA ASP A 19 5.45 4.81 6.15
C ASP A 19 5.98 4.06 4.90
N GLN A 20 5.89 2.72 4.89
CA GLN A 20 6.26 1.90 3.73
C GLN A 20 5.33 2.11 2.52
N ALA A 21 4.02 2.11 2.74
CA ALA A 21 3.03 2.31 1.70
C ALA A 21 3.16 3.70 1.05
N GLU A 22 3.34 4.74 1.87
CA GLU A 22 3.59 6.11 1.40
C GLU A 22 4.89 6.19 0.60
N GLY A 23 5.97 5.56 1.08
CA GLY A 23 7.25 5.49 0.36
C GLY A 23 7.13 4.83 -1.02
N ILE A 24 6.32 3.77 -1.15
CA ILE A 24 6.02 3.12 -2.43
C ILE A 24 5.32 4.11 -3.38
N LEU A 25 4.27 4.81 -2.91
CA LEU A 25 3.53 5.77 -3.74
C LEU A 25 4.40 6.96 -4.15
N ILE A 26 5.23 7.49 -3.25
CA ILE A 26 6.19 8.56 -3.55
C ILE A 26 7.16 8.11 -4.63
N ALA A 27 7.71 6.90 -4.54
CA ALA A 27 8.67 6.38 -5.50
C ALA A 27 8.04 6.19 -6.89
N SER A 28 6.81 5.64 -6.93
CA SER A 28 6.11 5.34 -8.17
C SER A 28 5.50 6.58 -8.84
N ARG A 29 4.94 7.53 -8.09
CA ARG A 29 4.27 8.73 -8.62
C ARG A 29 5.14 9.99 -8.64
N ARG A 30 6.29 9.98 -7.96
CA ARG A 30 7.14 11.17 -7.75
C ARG A 30 6.37 12.32 -7.06
N CYS A 31 5.54 12.00 -6.09
CA CYS A 31 4.76 12.96 -5.31
C CYS A 31 5.36 13.23 -3.92
N ARG A 32 4.78 14.19 -3.20
CA ARG A 32 5.11 14.48 -1.79
C ARG A 32 4.39 13.51 -0.85
N GLU A 33 4.91 13.35 0.36
CA GLU A 33 4.37 12.47 1.40
C GLU A 33 2.89 12.74 1.70
N GLU A 34 2.48 14.01 1.79
CA GLU A 34 1.09 14.35 2.09
C GLU A 34 0.13 13.87 1.00
N LEU A 35 0.54 13.99 -0.27
CA LEU A 35 -0.25 13.53 -1.41
C LEU A 35 -0.32 12.00 -1.47
N ALA A 36 0.76 11.32 -1.10
CA ALA A 36 0.78 9.86 -1.00
C ALA A 36 -0.19 9.36 0.07
N PHE A 37 -0.22 10.01 1.24
CA PHE A 37 -1.14 9.65 2.30
C PHE A 37 -2.60 9.95 1.93
N GLU A 38 -2.88 11.12 1.34
CA GLU A 38 -4.22 11.48 0.86
C GLU A 38 -4.74 10.46 -0.17
N GLU A 39 -3.91 10.08 -1.13
CA GLU A 39 -4.27 9.06 -2.12
C GLU A 39 -4.57 7.71 -1.47
N LEU A 40 -3.73 7.27 -0.53
CA LEU A 40 -3.93 6.04 0.21
C LEU A 40 -5.25 6.06 1.00
N LEU A 41 -5.59 7.20 1.61
CA LEU A 41 -6.82 7.41 2.35
C LEU A 41 -8.05 7.37 1.43
N ASP A 42 -8.00 8.06 0.29
CA ASP A 42 -9.11 8.11 -0.65
C ASP A 42 -9.34 6.76 -1.35
N ALA A 43 -8.28 6.03 -1.64
CA ALA A 43 -8.38 4.65 -2.10
C ALA A 43 -9.04 3.75 -1.04
N ALA A 44 -8.60 3.83 0.23
CA ALA A 44 -9.22 3.07 1.31
C ALA A 44 -10.72 3.36 1.45
N ARG A 45 -11.13 4.64 1.30
CA ARG A 45 -12.54 5.05 1.33
C ARG A 45 -13.34 4.46 0.17
N ARG A 46 -12.83 4.51 -1.06
CA ARG A 46 -13.50 3.96 -2.26
C ARG A 46 -13.75 2.47 -2.17
N HIS A 47 -12.86 1.73 -1.50
CA HIS A 47 -12.98 0.29 -1.30
C HIS A 47 -13.60 -0.11 0.06
N HIS A 48 -14.04 0.88 0.85
CA HIS A 48 -14.60 0.66 2.20
C HIS A 48 -13.66 -0.11 3.14
N LEU A 49 -12.35 0.13 3.03
CA LEU A 49 -11.30 -0.48 3.83
C LEU A 49 -10.76 0.50 4.87
N GLY A 50 -10.18 -0.05 5.94
CA GLY A 50 -9.34 0.74 6.83
C GLY A 50 -8.01 1.09 6.15
N VAL A 51 -7.51 2.30 6.35
CA VAL A 51 -6.25 2.79 5.75
C VAL A 51 -5.10 1.82 6.01
N LEU A 52 -4.98 1.28 7.22
CA LEU A 52 -3.93 0.32 7.53
C LEU A 52 -4.11 -1.03 6.81
N GLN A 53 -5.34 -1.46 6.54
CA GLN A 53 -5.56 -2.65 5.71
C GLN A 53 -5.14 -2.39 4.26
N MET A 54 -5.49 -1.21 3.73
CA MET A 54 -5.11 -0.80 2.38
C MET A 54 -3.58 -0.68 2.25
N ALA A 55 -2.91 -0.08 3.24
CA ALA A 55 -1.45 0.03 3.30
C ALA A 55 -0.76 -1.34 3.27
N ARG A 56 -1.23 -2.30 4.09
CA ARG A 56 -0.70 -3.68 4.08
C ARG A 56 -0.89 -4.35 2.73
N ALA A 57 -2.05 -4.16 2.11
CA ALA A 57 -2.34 -4.74 0.81
C ALA A 57 -1.42 -4.14 -0.28
N LEU A 58 -1.24 -2.82 -0.29
CA LEU A 58 -0.32 -2.15 -1.20
C LEU A 58 1.12 -2.65 -1.04
N VAL A 59 1.62 -2.75 0.20
CA VAL A 59 2.97 -3.29 0.46
C VAL A 59 3.11 -4.71 -0.09
N ARG A 60 2.13 -5.60 0.15
CA ARG A 60 2.17 -6.98 -0.37
C ARG A 60 2.17 -7.05 -1.90
N VAL A 61 1.34 -6.23 -2.56
CA VAL A 61 1.30 -6.14 -4.02
C VAL A 61 2.65 -5.64 -4.56
N ALA A 62 3.21 -4.60 -3.96
CA ALA A 62 4.50 -4.02 -4.38
C ALA A 62 5.70 -4.96 -4.16
N THR A 63 5.68 -5.78 -3.09
CA THR A 63 6.76 -6.76 -2.84
C THR A 63 6.58 -8.05 -3.62
N GLY A 64 5.48 -8.22 -4.35
CA GLY A 64 5.15 -9.48 -5.02
C GLY A 64 4.97 -10.65 -4.06
N ASP A 65 4.63 -10.38 -2.79
CA ASP A 65 4.43 -11.43 -1.77
C ASP A 65 3.03 -12.04 -1.94
N SER A 66 2.92 -12.88 -2.97
CA SER A 66 1.72 -13.64 -3.32
C SER A 66 1.61 -14.97 -2.56
N SER A 67 2.27 -15.10 -1.39
CA SER A 67 2.41 -16.37 -0.67
C SER A 67 1.10 -17.02 -0.19
N ARG A 68 -0.07 -16.38 -0.39
CA ARG A 68 -1.39 -16.99 -0.15
C ARG A 68 -2.08 -17.37 -1.46
N SER A 69 -2.65 -18.57 -1.46
CA SER A 69 -3.38 -19.23 -2.56
C SER A 69 -4.61 -18.47 -3.11
N ALA A 70 -4.93 -17.27 -2.62
CA ALA A 70 -5.94 -16.38 -3.19
C ALA A 70 -5.69 -14.96 -2.69
N SER A 71 -5.69 -13.98 -3.60
CA SER A 71 -5.60 -12.57 -3.22
C SER A 71 -6.78 -12.17 -2.35
N THR A 72 -6.50 -11.58 -1.20
CA THR A 72 -7.56 -11.05 -0.32
C THR A 72 -8.32 -9.91 -1.01
N GLY A 73 -9.54 -9.59 -0.57
CA GLY A 73 -10.31 -8.47 -1.15
C GLY A 73 -9.56 -7.13 -1.09
N SER A 74 -8.72 -6.93 -0.06
CA SER A 74 -7.87 -5.75 0.04
C SER A 74 -6.67 -5.75 -0.92
N GLU A 75 -6.08 -6.92 -1.20
CA GLU A 75 -5.07 -7.04 -2.25
C GLU A 75 -5.64 -6.82 -3.64
N GLN A 76 -6.86 -7.32 -3.91
CA GLN A 76 -7.54 -7.03 -5.18
C GLN A 76 -7.79 -5.52 -5.32
N ALA A 77 -8.28 -4.87 -4.26
CA ALA A 77 -8.44 -3.42 -4.23
C ALA A 77 -7.11 -2.68 -4.50
N ALA A 78 -6.03 -3.06 -3.82
CA ALA A 78 -4.71 -2.45 -4.04
C ALA A 78 -4.17 -2.68 -5.46
N THR A 79 -4.38 -3.87 -6.03
CA THR A 79 -4.03 -4.17 -7.43
C THR A 79 -4.87 -3.36 -8.41
N THR A 80 -6.17 -3.17 -8.14
CA THR A 80 -7.04 -2.31 -8.97
C THR A 80 -6.57 -0.86 -8.98
N GLU A 81 -6.10 -0.34 -7.84
CA GLU A 81 -5.65 1.05 -7.72
C GLU A 81 -4.25 1.30 -8.28
N TRP A 82 -3.31 0.42 -7.94
CA TRP A 82 -1.88 0.66 -8.14
C TRP A 82 -1.18 -0.41 -8.94
N GLY A 83 -1.88 -1.47 -9.37
CA GLY A 83 -1.28 -2.57 -10.11
C GLY A 83 -0.51 -2.07 -11.33
N GLU A 84 -1.15 -1.31 -12.21
CA GLU A 84 -0.50 -0.77 -13.42
C GLU A 84 0.68 0.15 -13.07
N LEU A 85 0.51 1.04 -12.08
CA LEU A 85 1.56 1.95 -11.60
C LEU A 85 2.81 1.19 -11.12
N LEU A 86 2.62 0.05 -10.45
CA LEU A 86 3.70 -0.78 -9.93
C LEU A 86 4.34 -1.66 -11.01
N HIS A 87 3.59 -2.02 -12.07
CA HIS A 87 4.14 -2.70 -13.24
C HIS A 87 4.95 -1.77 -14.14
N GLN A 88 4.66 -0.46 -14.13
CA GLN A 88 5.43 0.57 -14.80
C GLN A 88 6.77 0.77 -14.08
N ARG A 89 7.71 -0.12 -14.39
CA ARG A 89 9.07 -0.06 -13.88
C ARG A 89 9.73 1.23 -14.40
N PRO A 90 10.37 2.05 -13.56
CA PRO A 90 11.20 3.16 -14.04
C PRO A 90 12.42 2.55 -14.75
N GLY A 91 12.34 2.42 -16.08
CA GLY A 91 13.39 1.86 -16.91
C GLY A 91 12.94 1.03 -18.12
N ASP A 92 11.64 0.79 -18.34
CA ASP A 92 11.17 0.14 -19.57
C ASP A 92 11.16 1.15 -20.74
N VAL A 93 12.35 1.60 -21.13
CA VAL A 93 12.56 2.29 -22.40
C VAL A 93 12.81 1.18 -23.43
N PRO A 94 11.96 1.00 -24.46
CA PRO A 94 12.26 0.04 -25.52
C PRO A 94 13.59 0.44 -26.15
N HIS A 95 14.61 -0.42 -26.08
CA HIS A 95 15.80 -0.25 -26.90
C HIS A 95 15.41 -0.54 -28.35
N PRO A 96 15.47 0.44 -29.27
CA PRO A 96 15.31 0.15 -30.69
C PRO A 96 16.48 -0.73 -31.15
N ILE A 97 16.15 -1.82 -31.87
CA ILE A 97 17.13 -2.63 -32.63
C ILE A 97 17.51 -1.88 -33.90
#